data_AF-A0A5C8F105-F1
#
_entry.id   AF-A0A5C8F105-F1
#
_cell.length_a   1.000
_cell.length_b   1.000
_cell.length_c   1.000
_cell.angle_alpha   90.00
_cell.angle_beta   90.00
_cell.angle_gamma   90.00
#
_symmetry.space_group_name_H-M   'P 1'
#
loop_
_entity.id
_entity.type
_entity.pdbx_description
1 polymer ?
#
loop_
_entity_poly.entity_id
_entity_poly.type
_entity_poly.pdbx_seq_one_letter_code
_entity_poly.pdbx_strand_id
1 'polypeptide(L)'
;MKNNISSNAYKLIKRKKYKKAKNYLLNNTSKLNHNAEALSMLAFANIFLKDFSAAEEVSRKALREDSFCINATLAKGYISLYNGHRENALREYFRILDLSPDNKIASDNIERIRFLTNNAKGNEIKPRPYLLGKKEFSILKFLIIIPIVFILSLGSYLIIDRVYPMIKYVLLDREQKELREKLENVYLFEGLEEGKIPESAKSPTYSPREVAEMFDKAKKNMRSASVNEAVMIINGALESDINDYLKERFRVLKNFVIAPDYNIFKESPDYLTVIKNYNLYEGGFIKWKADVSGISKTNIDGVPKNKARLLIYDNNVKEIVGVADLIYSQNISLETKSHIEVYAKILGYDNLSRAVLLDTQIIKHLPNK
;
A
#
# COMPACT_ATOMS: atom_id res chain seq x y z
N MET A 1 26.77 25.39 24.65
CA MET A 1 27.29 25.90 23.36
C MET A 1 28.08 27.16 23.62
N LYS A 2 29.42 27.15 23.42
CA LYS A 2 30.27 28.34 23.60
C LYS A 2 29.72 29.49 22.76
N ASN A 3 29.53 30.64 23.40
CA ASN A 3 29.00 31.87 22.82
C ASN A 3 30.04 32.44 21.83
N ASN A 4 30.11 31.89 20.62
CA ASN A 4 31.13 32.25 19.63
C ASN A 4 30.71 33.57 18.95
N ILE A 5 31.52 34.61 19.15
CA ILE A 5 31.31 35.96 18.60
C ILE A 5 31.04 35.95 17.09
N SER A 6 31.69 35.07 16.34
CA SER A 6 31.47 34.90 14.89
C SER A 6 30.04 34.47 14.57
N SER A 7 29.43 33.57 15.37
CA SER A 7 28.06 33.09 15.17
C SER A 7 27.02 34.20 15.35
N ASN A 8 27.22 35.07 16.35
CA ASN A 8 26.31 36.19 16.59
C ASN A 8 26.45 37.27 15.51
N ALA A 9 27.67 37.57 15.08
CA ALA A 9 27.92 38.45 13.94
C ALA A 9 27.29 37.90 12.65
N TYR A 10 27.44 36.60 12.39
CA TYR A 10 26.82 35.91 11.25
C TYR A 10 25.29 36.08 11.23
N LYS A 11 24.62 35.91 12.38
CA LYS A 11 23.16 36.14 12.51
C LYS A 11 22.77 37.57 12.15
N LEU A 12 23.58 38.57 12.54
CA LEU A 12 23.32 39.98 12.21
C LEU A 12 23.51 40.26 10.71
N ILE A 13 24.56 39.70 10.10
CA ILE A 13 24.84 39.84 8.65
C ILE A 13 23.72 39.18 7.84
N LYS A 14 23.26 37.98 8.22
CA LYS A 14 22.13 37.29 7.57
C LYS A 14 20.84 38.11 7.60
N ARG A 15 20.62 38.89 8.67
CA ARG A 15 19.49 39.82 8.82
C ARG A 15 19.71 41.17 8.12
N LYS A 16 20.76 41.30 7.31
CA LYS A 16 21.18 42.53 6.61
C LYS A 16 21.52 43.70 7.56
N LYS A 17 21.80 43.41 8.84
CA LYS A 17 22.14 44.41 9.88
C LYS A 17 23.66 44.63 9.94
N TYR A 18 24.28 45.02 8.82
CA TYR A 18 25.74 45.04 8.66
C TYR A 18 26.45 46.03 9.61
N LYS A 19 25.93 47.26 9.77
CA LYS A 19 26.46 48.23 10.74
C LYS A 19 26.44 47.68 12.17
N LYS A 20 25.36 47.01 12.56
CA LYS A 20 25.25 46.37 13.89
C LYS A 20 26.23 45.21 14.04
N ALA A 21 26.45 44.42 12.98
CA ALA A 21 27.46 43.35 12.98
C ALA A 21 28.88 43.90 13.16
N LYS A 22 29.25 44.95 12.39
CA LYS A 22 30.54 45.65 12.49
C LYS A 22 30.76 46.17 13.91
N ASN A 23 29.81 46.92 14.46
CA ASN A 23 29.92 47.46 15.82
C ASN A 23 30.00 46.36 16.89
N TYR A 24 29.20 45.29 16.74
CA TYR A 24 29.24 44.15 17.67
C TYR A 24 30.64 43.48 17.70
N LEU A 25 31.25 43.29 16.53
CA LEU A 25 32.58 42.70 16.41
C LEU A 25 33.67 43.63 16.97
N LEU A 26 33.62 44.92 16.62
CA LEU A 26 34.60 45.92 17.09
C LEU A 26 34.50 46.18 18.60
N ASN A 27 33.32 46.09 19.20
CA ASN A 27 33.16 46.22 20.66
C ASN A 27 33.74 45.02 21.45
N ASN A 28 34.19 43.96 20.76
CA ASN A 28 34.76 42.76 21.36
C ASN A 28 36.17 42.50 20.80
N THR A 29 37.01 43.54 20.68
CA THR A 29 38.35 43.51 20.05
C THR A 29 39.25 42.38 20.54
N SER A 30 39.29 42.09 21.85
CA SER A 30 40.13 41.04 22.42
C SER A 30 39.79 39.64 21.89
N LYS A 31 38.51 39.33 21.72
CA LYS A 31 38.02 38.06 21.16
C LYS A 31 38.07 38.04 19.63
N LEU A 32 37.99 39.20 19.00
CA LEU A 32 38.05 39.36 17.55
C LEU A 32 39.46 39.09 17.02
N ASN A 33 40.50 39.67 17.63
CA ASN A 33 41.85 39.70 17.07
C ASN A 33 42.50 38.32 16.89
N HIS A 34 42.11 37.32 17.69
CA HIS A 34 42.66 35.96 17.65
C HIS A 34 41.66 34.93 17.10
N ASN A 35 40.68 35.38 16.31
CA ASN A 35 39.64 34.52 15.77
C ASN A 35 39.40 34.81 14.29
N ALA A 36 40.02 34.00 13.44
CA ALA A 36 39.94 34.13 11.98
C ALA A 36 38.49 34.12 11.47
N GLU A 37 37.61 33.29 12.05
CA GLU A 37 36.19 33.27 11.70
C GLU A 37 35.49 34.59 12.06
N ALA A 38 35.78 35.17 13.23
CA ALA A 38 35.22 36.46 13.63
C ALA A 38 35.73 37.61 12.74
N LEU A 39 37.03 37.61 12.42
CA LEU A 39 37.64 38.55 11.48
C LEU A 39 37.02 38.41 10.08
N SER A 40 36.76 37.19 9.60
CA SER A 40 36.08 36.98 8.33
C SER A 40 34.66 37.58 8.31
N MET A 41 33.90 37.46 9.40
CA MET A 41 32.59 38.10 9.53
C MET A 41 32.71 39.63 9.50
N LEU A 42 33.77 40.21 10.08
CA LEU A 42 34.05 41.64 9.98
C LEU A 42 34.37 42.05 8.53
N ALA A 43 35.17 41.26 7.81
CA ALA A 43 35.47 41.49 6.40
C ALA A 43 34.18 41.49 5.56
N PHE A 44 33.28 40.52 5.76
CA PHE A 44 31.98 40.49 5.08
C PHE A 44 31.08 41.68 5.46
N ALA A 45 31.04 42.09 6.74
CA ALA A 45 30.31 43.28 7.14
C ALA A 45 30.81 44.53 6.40
N ASN A 46 32.13 44.67 6.24
CA ASN A 46 32.76 45.75 5.47
C ASN A 46 32.43 45.65 3.96
N ILE A 47 32.49 44.45 3.36
CA ILE A 47 32.07 44.21 1.96
C ILE A 47 30.62 44.68 1.73
N PHE A 48 29.69 44.29 2.60
CA PHE A 48 28.28 44.70 2.47
C PHE A 48 28.04 46.19 2.73
N LEU A 49 28.94 46.85 3.46
CA LEU A 49 28.96 48.30 3.65
C LEU A 49 29.73 49.04 2.55
N LYS A 50 30.26 48.32 1.55
CA LYS A 50 31.10 48.83 0.45
C LYS A 50 32.44 49.43 0.90
N ASP A 51 32.92 49.05 2.08
CA ASP A 51 34.22 49.43 2.63
C ASP A 51 35.26 48.36 2.25
N PHE A 52 35.61 48.30 0.96
CA PHE A 52 36.44 47.21 0.42
C PHE A 52 37.90 47.28 0.90
N SER A 53 38.42 48.48 1.17
CA SER A 53 39.76 48.67 1.75
C SER A 53 39.86 48.02 3.13
N ALA A 54 38.92 48.34 4.03
CA ALA A 54 38.89 47.72 5.36
C ALA A 54 38.56 46.21 5.28
N ALA A 55 37.77 45.78 4.30
CA ALA A 55 37.51 44.35 4.09
C ALA A 55 38.78 43.59 3.67
N GLU A 56 39.61 44.18 2.82
CA GLU A 56 40.86 43.58 2.36
C GLU A 56 41.86 43.44 3.51
N GLU A 57 42.05 44.50 4.30
CA GLU A 57 42.94 44.48 5.46
C GLU A 57 42.51 43.39 6.46
N VAL A 58 41.22 43.35 6.81
CA VAL A 58 40.68 42.41 7.78
C VAL A 58 40.71 40.97 7.26
N SER A 59 40.43 40.74 5.98
CA SER A 59 40.52 39.39 5.39
C SER A 59 41.96 38.88 5.35
N ARG A 60 42.94 39.75 5.04
CA ARG A 60 44.37 39.41 5.15
C ARG A 60 44.77 39.09 6.59
N LYS A 61 44.28 39.86 7.56
CA LYS A 61 44.50 39.58 8.98
C LYS A 61 43.91 38.23 9.38
N ALA A 62 42.68 37.93 8.95
CA ALA A 62 42.04 36.62 9.21
C ALA A 62 42.88 35.45 8.66
N LEU A 63 43.44 35.59 7.46
CA LEU A 63 44.30 34.57 6.84
C LEU A 63 45.70 34.45 7.46
N ARG A 64 46.16 35.47 8.21
CA ARG A 64 47.37 35.38 9.04
C ARG A 64 47.10 34.57 10.31
N GLU A 65 45.92 34.72 10.91
CA GLU A 65 45.51 33.94 12.09
C GLU A 65 45.21 32.48 11.71
N ASP A 66 44.55 32.25 10.57
CA ASP A 66 44.30 30.92 10.04
C ASP A 66 44.31 30.93 8.51
N SER A 67 45.38 30.37 7.94
CA SER A 67 45.59 30.30 6.49
C SER A 67 44.59 29.38 5.77
N PHE A 68 43.86 28.54 6.49
CA PHE A 68 42.85 27.62 5.97
C PHE A 68 41.42 28.12 6.20
N CYS A 69 41.24 29.34 6.74
CA CYS A 69 39.92 29.90 6.98
C CYS A 69 39.16 30.11 5.66
N ILE A 70 38.17 29.24 5.42
CA ILE A 70 37.34 29.25 4.21
C ILE A 70 36.62 30.59 4.03
N ASN A 71 36.01 31.12 5.10
CA ASN A 71 35.27 32.38 5.04
C ASN A 71 36.17 33.59 4.74
N ALA A 72 37.41 33.61 5.26
CA ALA A 72 38.37 34.66 4.93
C ALA A 72 38.83 34.57 3.46
N THR A 73 39.06 33.35 2.97
CA THR A 73 39.40 33.09 1.55
C THR A 73 38.25 33.49 0.62
N LEU A 74 37.00 33.21 1.00
CA LEU A 74 35.81 33.66 0.28
C LEU A 74 35.75 35.18 0.20
N ALA A 75 35.96 35.88 1.32
CA ALA A 75 35.98 37.34 1.35
C ALA A 75 37.04 37.92 0.40
N LYS A 76 38.24 37.34 0.38
CA LYS A 76 39.33 37.73 -0.54
C LYS A 76 38.97 37.47 -2.00
N GLY A 77 38.33 36.34 -2.30
CA GLY A 77 37.80 36.04 -3.64
C GLY A 77 36.77 37.08 -4.10
N TYR A 78 35.86 37.50 -3.21
CA TYR A 78 34.90 38.58 -3.50
C TYR A 78 35.56 39.91 -3.79
N ILE A 79 36.52 40.32 -2.97
CA ILE A 79 37.22 41.60 -3.14
C ILE A 79 38.00 41.61 -4.46
N SER A 80 38.72 40.52 -4.76
CA SER A 80 39.45 40.38 -6.02
C SER A 80 38.53 40.51 -7.23
N LEU A 81 37.37 39.87 -7.15
CA LEU A 81 36.38 39.89 -8.21
C LEU A 81 35.72 41.26 -8.37
N TYR A 82 35.42 41.96 -7.27
CA TYR A 82 34.93 43.33 -7.28
C TYR A 82 35.93 44.29 -7.94
N ASN A 83 37.22 44.09 -7.68
CA ASN A 83 38.31 44.87 -8.29
C ASN A 83 38.58 44.47 -9.76
N GLY A 84 37.79 43.58 -10.36
CA GLY A 84 37.97 43.13 -11.75
C GLY A 84 39.06 42.07 -11.94
N HIS A 85 39.75 41.66 -10.88
CA HIS A 85 40.81 40.64 -10.93
C HIS A 85 40.23 39.22 -10.92
N ARG A 86 39.64 38.80 -12.05
CA ARG A 86 38.93 37.51 -12.20
C ARG A 86 39.82 36.30 -11.93
N GLU A 87 41.06 36.32 -12.42
CA GLU A 87 42.02 35.22 -12.22
C GLU A 87 42.39 35.05 -10.74
N ASN A 88 42.60 36.16 -10.03
CA ASN A 88 42.85 36.15 -8.59
C ASN A 88 41.63 35.60 -7.84
N ALA A 89 40.42 36.00 -8.21
CA ALA A 89 39.21 35.46 -7.62
C ALA A 89 39.05 33.94 -7.84
N LEU A 90 39.28 33.47 -9.06
CA LEU A 90 39.25 32.03 -9.38
C LEU A 90 40.27 31.26 -8.55
N ARG A 91 41.50 31.78 -8.39
CA ARG A 91 42.53 31.17 -7.56
C ARG A 91 42.06 30.98 -6.12
N GLU A 92 41.44 31.99 -5.53
CA GLU A 92 40.92 31.86 -4.15
C GLU A 92 39.74 30.87 -4.07
N TYR A 93 38.86 30.80 -5.06
CA TYR A 93 37.75 29.83 -5.07
C TYR A 93 38.22 28.39 -5.29
N PHE A 94 39.21 28.15 -6.16
CA PHE A 94 39.80 26.82 -6.32
C PHE A 94 40.51 26.37 -5.03
N ARG A 95 41.23 27.27 -4.36
CA ARG A 95 41.81 26.98 -3.04
C ARG A 95 40.78 26.55 -2.01
N ILE A 96 39.55 27.09 -2.06
CA ILE A 96 38.47 26.65 -1.18
C ILE A 96 38.00 25.23 -1.54
N LEU A 97 37.92 24.90 -2.82
CA LEU A 97 37.55 23.55 -3.28
C LEU A 97 38.62 22.51 -2.95
N ASP A 98 39.90 22.90 -2.95
CA ASP A 98 40.99 22.03 -2.49
C ASP A 98 40.84 21.66 -1.00
N LEU A 99 40.34 22.58 -0.18
CA LEU A 99 40.08 22.35 1.26
C LEU A 99 38.71 21.72 1.54
N SER A 100 37.73 22.00 0.69
CA SER A 100 36.33 21.56 0.85
C SER A 100 35.71 21.35 -0.53
N PRO A 101 35.86 20.13 -1.11
CA PRO A 101 35.40 19.83 -2.47
C PRO A 101 33.90 20.07 -2.69
N ASP A 102 33.10 19.88 -1.64
CA ASP A 102 31.64 20.04 -1.68
C ASP A 102 31.17 21.49 -1.45
N ASN A 103 32.10 22.47 -1.43
CA ASN A 103 31.76 23.87 -1.18
C ASN A 103 31.02 24.49 -2.38
N LYS A 104 29.69 24.40 -2.33
CA LYS A 104 28.80 24.98 -3.35
C LYS A 104 29.02 26.46 -3.59
N ILE A 105 29.40 27.22 -2.55
CA ILE A 105 29.64 28.67 -2.71
C ILE A 105 30.83 28.90 -3.63
N ALA A 106 31.96 28.23 -3.42
CA ALA A 106 33.11 28.36 -4.29
C ALA A 106 32.79 27.91 -5.73
N SER A 107 32.13 26.75 -5.88
CA SER A 107 31.70 26.22 -7.19
C SER A 107 30.80 27.20 -7.96
N ASP A 108 29.76 27.73 -7.30
CA ASP A 108 28.81 28.68 -7.91
C ASP A 108 29.50 29.97 -8.36
N ASN A 109 30.50 30.47 -7.60
CA ASN A 109 31.23 31.68 -8.00
C ASN A 109 32.20 31.42 -9.16
N ILE A 110 32.80 30.23 -9.25
CA ILE A 110 33.63 29.84 -10.41
C ILE A 110 32.78 29.81 -11.68
N GLU A 111 31.62 29.15 -11.63
CA GLU A 111 30.69 29.09 -12.77
C GLU A 111 30.22 30.49 -13.18
N ARG A 112 29.92 31.35 -12.19
CA ARG A 112 29.54 32.73 -12.44
C ARG A 112 30.66 33.55 -13.12
N ILE A 113 31.91 33.38 -12.69
CA ILE A 113 33.05 34.05 -13.34
C ILE A 113 33.22 33.54 -14.78
N ARG A 114 33.08 32.23 -15.02
CA ARG A 114 33.13 31.65 -16.36
C ARG A 114 32.03 32.23 -17.26
N PHE A 115 30.80 32.31 -16.76
CA PHE A 115 29.67 32.91 -17.47
C PHE A 115 29.94 34.38 -17.84
N LEU A 116 30.45 35.19 -16.90
CA LEU A 116 30.74 36.61 -17.14
C LEU A 116 31.92 36.84 -18.08
N THR A 117 32.86 35.90 -18.11
CA THR A 117 33.97 35.92 -19.07
C THR A 117 33.49 35.65 -20.48
N ASN A 118 32.53 34.75 -20.65
CA ASN A 118 32.00 34.38 -21.96
C ASN A 118 30.95 35.36 -22.51
N ASN A 119 30.21 36.08 -21.65
CA ASN A 119 29.03 36.86 -22.06
C ASN A 119 29.18 38.39 -21.97
N ALA A 120 30.40 38.90 -21.72
CA ALA A 120 30.90 40.27 -21.92
C ALA A 120 29.95 41.50 -21.72
N LYS A 121 28.88 41.41 -20.92
CA LYS A 121 28.00 42.54 -20.57
C LYS A 121 27.71 42.53 -19.08
N GLY A 122 28.66 43.02 -18.29
CA GLY A 122 28.44 43.36 -16.89
C GLY A 122 29.68 43.20 -16.03
N ASN A 123 30.16 44.32 -15.48
CA ASN A 123 31.33 44.35 -14.59
C ASN A 123 30.97 44.16 -13.11
N GLU A 124 29.68 44.06 -12.75
CA GLU A 124 29.25 44.12 -11.35
C GLU A 124 28.67 42.81 -10.82
N ILE A 125 29.42 42.16 -9.94
CA ILE A 125 28.93 41.07 -9.11
C ILE A 125 28.55 41.64 -7.75
N LYS A 126 27.25 41.80 -7.50
CA LYS A 126 26.74 42.16 -6.16
C LYS A 126 26.92 40.95 -5.22
N PRO A 127 27.71 41.06 -4.13
CA PRO A 127 27.83 40.00 -3.15
C PRO A 127 26.46 39.81 -2.48
N ARG A 128 25.97 38.57 -2.41
CA ARG A 128 24.71 38.23 -1.76
C ARG A 128 24.99 37.65 -0.35
N PRO A 129 24.22 38.00 0.69
CA PRO A 129 24.45 37.55 2.07
C PRO A 129 24.44 36.03 2.31
N TYR A 130 23.95 35.24 1.36
CA TYR A 130 23.96 33.78 1.44
C TYR A 130 25.29 33.15 1.02
N LEU A 131 26.30 33.95 0.67
CA LEU A 131 27.66 33.52 0.29
C LEU A 131 28.58 33.31 1.51
N LEU A 132 28.01 33.38 2.71
CA LEU A 132 28.67 33.02 3.95
C LEU A 132 28.44 31.52 4.19
N GLY A 133 29.51 30.73 4.10
CA GLY A 133 29.48 29.30 4.36
C GLY A 133 28.98 29.02 5.77
N LYS A 134 27.77 28.47 5.87
CA LYS A 134 27.38 27.35 6.74
C LYS A 134 25.88 27.10 6.60
N LYS A 135 25.54 26.13 5.76
CA LYS A 135 24.38 25.26 6.02
C LYS A 135 24.95 23.95 6.54
N GLU A 136 25.40 23.96 7.81
CA GLU A 136 25.59 22.69 8.51
C GLU A 136 24.22 22.00 8.48
N PHE A 137 24.12 20.95 7.66
CA PHE A 137 22.99 20.04 7.67
C PHE A 137 23.01 19.36 9.04
N SER A 138 22.27 19.95 9.98
CA SER A 138 22.14 19.38 11.32
C SER A 138 21.33 18.10 11.22
N ILE A 139 22.01 16.96 11.30
CA ILE A 139 21.44 15.60 11.33
C ILE A 139 20.35 15.49 12.43
N LEU A 140 20.46 16.31 13.49
CA LEU A 140 19.42 16.44 14.52
C LEU A 140 18.03 16.85 13.98
N LYS A 141 17.95 17.59 12.88
CA LYS A 141 16.65 17.93 12.28
C LYS A 141 16.01 16.74 11.57
N PHE A 142 16.80 15.79 11.07
CA PHE A 142 16.29 14.55 10.51
C PHE A 142 15.84 13.57 11.60
N LEU A 143 16.49 13.56 12.78
CA LEU A 143 16.03 12.76 13.93
C LEU A 143 14.62 13.12 14.39
N ILE A 144 14.14 14.35 14.13
CA ILE A 144 12.76 14.76 14.43
C ILE A 144 11.79 14.36 13.29
N ILE A 145 12.27 14.34 12.04
CA ILE A 145 11.44 14.02 10.87
C ILE A 145 11.25 12.51 10.71
N ILE A 146 12.27 11.70 11.03
CA ILE A 146 12.21 10.23 10.96
C ILE A 146 11.03 9.63 11.73
N PRO A 147 10.76 9.98 13.01
CA PRO A 147 9.60 9.43 13.72
C PRO A 147 8.28 9.91 13.13
N ILE A 148 8.20 11.14 12.60
CA ILE A 148 6.99 11.66 11.96
C ILE A 148 6.68 10.89 10.67
N VAL A 149 7.69 10.67 9.83
CA VAL A 149 7.56 9.88 8.59
C VAL A 149 7.25 8.43 8.93
N PHE A 150 7.87 7.87 9.97
CA PHE A 150 7.58 6.51 10.44
C PHE A 150 6.13 6.38 10.92
N ILE A 151 5.64 7.30 11.76
CA ILE A 151 4.25 7.33 12.25
C ILE A 151 3.27 7.49 11.08
N LEU A 152 3.57 8.37 10.11
CA LEU A 152 2.73 8.55 8.92
C LEU A 152 2.72 7.29 8.05
N SER A 153 3.87 6.62 7.87
CA SER A 153 3.97 5.37 7.10
C SER A 153 3.31 4.18 7.79
N LEU A 154 3.40 4.11 9.11
CA LEU A 154 2.78 3.07 9.92
C LEU A 154 1.26 3.30 9.98
N GLY A 155 0.84 4.55 10.12
CA GLY A 155 -0.56 4.95 10.04
C GLY A 155 -1.17 4.65 8.67
N SER A 156 -0.46 4.97 7.58
CA SER A 156 -0.94 4.62 6.23
C SER A 156 -0.96 3.11 6.01
N TYR A 157 0.04 2.36 6.49
CA TYR A 157 0.03 0.89 6.45
C TYR A 157 -1.16 0.29 7.20
N LEU A 158 -1.43 0.75 8.43
CA LEU A 158 -2.56 0.28 9.24
C LEU A 158 -3.92 0.66 8.64
N ILE A 159 -4.02 1.85 8.03
CA ILE A 159 -5.22 2.27 7.30
C ILE A 159 -5.40 1.41 6.06
N ILE A 160 -4.34 1.15 5.29
CA ILE A 160 -4.42 0.25 4.14
C ILE A 160 -4.80 -1.16 4.60
N ASP A 161 -4.13 -1.76 5.58
CA ASP A 161 -4.43 -3.11 6.05
C ASP A 161 -5.87 -3.26 6.61
N ARG A 162 -6.41 -2.20 7.22
CA ARG A 162 -7.78 -2.22 7.79
C ARG A 162 -8.88 -1.80 6.81
N VAL A 163 -8.59 -0.86 5.90
CA VAL A 163 -9.58 -0.26 4.99
C VAL A 163 -9.52 -0.89 3.59
N TYR A 164 -8.35 -1.37 3.14
CA TYR A 164 -8.20 -2.07 1.85
C TYR A 164 -9.05 -3.33 1.74
N PRO A 165 -9.19 -4.19 2.78
CA PRO A 165 -10.16 -5.29 2.73
C PRO A 165 -11.57 -4.74 2.52
N MET A 166 -11.98 -3.72 3.29
CA MET A 166 -13.31 -3.10 3.22
C MET A 166 -13.62 -2.49 1.84
N ILE A 167 -12.68 -1.79 1.21
CA ILE A 167 -12.85 -1.20 -0.13
C ILE A 167 -12.83 -2.29 -1.21
N LYS A 168 -11.98 -3.32 -1.08
CA LYS A 168 -11.95 -4.46 -1.99
C LYS A 168 -13.26 -5.25 -1.93
N TYR A 169 -13.87 -5.39 -0.74
CA TYR A 169 -15.21 -5.95 -0.57
C TYR A 169 -16.27 -5.11 -1.29
N VAL A 170 -16.21 -3.78 -1.23
CA VAL A 170 -17.18 -2.91 -1.92
C VAL A 170 -17.04 -2.95 -3.45
N LEU A 171 -15.84 -3.18 -3.99
CA LEU A 171 -15.59 -3.20 -5.44
C LEU A 171 -15.80 -4.58 -6.10
N LEU A 172 -15.59 -5.70 -5.40
CA LEU A 172 -15.96 -7.04 -5.89
C LEU A 172 -17.47 -7.33 -5.79
N ASP A 173 -18.23 -6.47 -5.12
CA ASP A 173 -19.64 -6.70 -4.78
C ASP A 173 -20.63 -6.14 -5.81
N ARG A 174 -20.24 -5.57 -6.97
CA ARG A 174 -21.27 -5.01 -7.89
C ARG A 174 -22.22 -6.09 -8.45
N GLU A 175 -21.68 -7.21 -8.95
CA GLU A 175 -22.49 -8.33 -9.45
C GLU A 175 -23.21 -9.06 -8.30
N GLN A 176 -22.53 -9.26 -7.17
CA GLN A 176 -23.12 -9.88 -5.99
C GLN A 176 -24.23 -9.02 -5.38
N LYS A 177 -24.06 -7.69 -5.37
CA LYS A 177 -25.06 -6.72 -4.94
C LYS A 177 -26.25 -6.70 -5.89
N GLU A 178 -26.04 -6.72 -7.20
CA GLU A 178 -27.14 -6.83 -8.16
C GLU A 178 -27.94 -8.13 -7.97
N LEU A 179 -27.26 -9.25 -7.75
CA LEU A 179 -27.91 -10.52 -7.43
C LEU A 179 -28.65 -10.48 -6.08
N ARG A 180 -28.10 -9.82 -5.05
CA ARG A 180 -28.73 -9.63 -3.74
C ARG A 180 -29.97 -8.72 -3.82
N GLU A 181 -29.91 -7.67 -4.62
CA GLU A 181 -31.05 -6.79 -4.91
C GLU A 181 -32.14 -7.54 -5.69
N LYS A 182 -31.78 -8.34 -6.71
CA LYS A 182 -32.74 -9.19 -7.43
C LYS A 182 -33.36 -10.26 -6.53
N LEU A 183 -32.61 -10.84 -5.59
CA LEU A 183 -33.09 -11.80 -4.60
C LEU A 183 -34.20 -11.22 -3.70
N GLU A 184 -34.20 -9.91 -3.42
CA GLU A 184 -35.29 -9.25 -2.66
C GLU A 184 -36.63 -9.41 -3.36
N ASN A 185 -36.62 -9.25 -4.69
CA ASN A 185 -37.81 -9.26 -5.53
C ASN A 185 -38.28 -10.68 -5.91
N VAL A 186 -37.63 -11.74 -5.42
CA VAL A 186 -38.10 -13.11 -5.63
C VAL A 186 -39.14 -13.45 -4.56
N TYR A 187 -40.41 -13.56 -4.97
CA TYR A 187 -41.52 -13.93 -4.10
C TYR A 187 -41.95 -15.39 -4.31
N LEU A 188 -42.43 -16.06 -3.26
CA LEU A 188 -42.96 -17.42 -3.39
C LEU A 188 -44.27 -17.45 -4.19
N PHE A 189 -45.09 -16.40 -4.08
CA PHE A 189 -46.43 -16.34 -4.67
C PHE A 189 -46.55 -15.27 -5.77
N GLU A 190 -45.52 -15.13 -6.60
CA GLU A 190 -45.52 -14.16 -7.71
C GLU A 190 -46.58 -14.56 -8.76
N GLY A 191 -47.54 -13.67 -9.02
CA GLY A 191 -48.63 -13.90 -9.98
C GLY A 191 -49.88 -14.59 -9.41
N LEU A 192 -49.97 -14.77 -8.09
CA LEU A 192 -51.19 -15.23 -7.42
C LEU A 192 -51.99 -14.02 -6.92
N GLU A 193 -53.31 -14.05 -7.08
CA GLU A 193 -54.21 -13.05 -6.48
C GLU A 193 -53.92 -12.96 -4.98
N GLU A 194 -53.75 -11.73 -4.48
CA GLU A 194 -53.36 -11.44 -3.09
C GLU A 194 -54.10 -12.35 -2.09
N GLY A 195 -53.33 -13.21 -1.42
CA GLY A 195 -53.79 -13.98 -0.27
C GLY A 195 -54.49 -15.32 -0.56
N LYS A 196 -54.64 -15.77 -1.81
CA LYS A 196 -55.19 -17.11 -2.11
C LYS A 196 -54.11 -18.07 -2.59
N ILE A 197 -53.75 -19.02 -1.73
CA ILE A 197 -52.98 -20.21 -2.13
C ILE A 197 -53.91 -21.08 -3.00
N PRO A 198 -53.54 -21.39 -4.26
CA PRO A 198 -54.35 -22.27 -5.10
C PRO A 198 -54.60 -23.60 -4.38
N GLU A 199 -55.79 -24.20 -4.54
CA GLU A 199 -56.02 -25.54 -3.97
C GLU A 199 -55.05 -26.59 -4.52
N SER A 200 -54.59 -26.40 -5.76
CA SER A 200 -53.54 -27.21 -6.38
C SER A 200 -52.17 -27.10 -5.68
N ALA A 201 -51.92 -26.05 -4.89
CA ALA A 201 -50.66 -25.83 -4.18
C ALA A 201 -50.61 -26.48 -2.79
N LYS A 202 -51.65 -27.21 -2.38
CA LYS A 202 -51.68 -27.96 -1.10
C LYS A 202 -50.77 -29.20 -1.21
N SER A 203 -49.83 -29.33 -0.28
CA SER A 203 -49.00 -30.55 -0.09
C SER A 203 -49.65 -31.45 0.97
N PRO A 204 -49.54 -32.79 0.84
CA PRO A 204 -49.99 -33.72 1.88
C PRO A 204 -49.25 -33.55 3.21
N THR A 205 -47.95 -33.23 3.16
CA THR A 205 -47.09 -33.15 4.35
C THR A 205 -46.92 -31.72 4.86
N TYR A 206 -46.85 -30.72 3.98
CA TYR A 206 -46.53 -29.34 4.35
C TYR A 206 -47.72 -28.40 4.17
N SER A 207 -48.00 -27.63 5.22
CA SER A 207 -48.92 -26.50 5.11
C SER A 207 -48.31 -25.37 4.27
N PRO A 208 -49.13 -24.57 3.57
CA PRO A 208 -48.62 -23.43 2.80
C PRO A 208 -47.80 -22.43 3.63
N ARG A 209 -48.10 -22.29 4.92
CA ARG A 209 -47.35 -21.46 5.85
C ARG A 209 -45.94 -22.01 6.09
N GLU A 210 -45.81 -23.32 6.32
CA GLU A 210 -44.50 -23.95 6.51
C GLU A 210 -43.64 -23.81 5.25
N VAL A 211 -44.23 -23.96 4.06
CA VAL A 211 -43.50 -23.75 2.79
C VAL A 211 -43.01 -22.30 2.65
N ALA A 212 -43.83 -21.32 3.04
CA ALA A 212 -43.43 -19.92 3.06
C ALA A 212 -42.29 -19.66 4.06
N GLU A 213 -42.38 -20.23 5.27
CA GLU A 213 -41.33 -20.13 6.29
C GLU A 213 -40.02 -20.77 5.81
N MET A 214 -40.06 -21.92 5.12
CA MET A 214 -38.89 -22.52 4.47
C MET A 214 -38.28 -21.60 3.42
N PHE A 215 -39.10 -21.01 2.55
CA PHE A 215 -38.64 -20.11 1.50
C PHE A 215 -37.96 -18.86 2.06
N ASP A 216 -38.58 -18.22 3.05
CA ASP A 216 -38.03 -17.04 3.72
C ASP A 216 -36.76 -17.36 4.51
N LYS A 217 -36.73 -18.52 5.17
CA LYS A 217 -35.54 -19.00 5.87
C LYS A 217 -34.38 -19.24 4.89
N ALA A 218 -34.64 -19.85 3.74
CA ALA A 218 -33.64 -20.02 2.69
C ALA A 218 -33.11 -18.66 2.19
N LYS A 219 -34.00 -17.71 1.86
CA LYS A 219 -33.61 -16.34 1.45
C LYS A 219 -32.75 -15.64 2.50
N LYS A 220 -33.11 -15.76 3.79
CA LYS A 220 -32.34 -15.18 4.90
C LYS A 220 -30.96 -15.82 5.01
N ASN A 221 -30.88 -17.14 4.91
CA ASN A 221 -29.63 -17.89 5.04
C ASN A 221 -28.67 -17.67 3.85
N MET A 222 -29.19 -17.34 2.67
CA MET A 222 -28.35 -16.92 1.52
C MET A 222 -27.66 -15.57 1.75
N ARG A 223 -28.21 -14.72 2.64
CA ARG A 223 -27.62 -13.42 2.99
C ARG A 223 -26.65 -13.53 4.16
N SER A 224 -26.80 -14.55 5.01
CA SER A 224 -25.90 -14.82 6.13
C SER A 224 -24.76 -15.75 5.70
N ALA A 225 -23.80 -15.99 6.60
CA ALA A 225 -22.68 -16.90 6.35
C ALA A 225 -23.08 -18.39 6.21
N SER A 226 -24.38 -18.71 6.29
CA SER A 226 -24.92 -20.08 6.35
C SER A 226 -25.54 -20.51 5.02
N VAL A 227 -24.83 -20.25 3.92
CA VAL A 227 -25.27 -20.56 2.54
C VAL A 227 -25.61 -22.04 2.35
N ASN A 228 -24.88 -22.94 3.01
CA ASN A 228 -25.14 -24.37 2.94
C ASN A 228 -26.50 -24.76 3.54
N GLU A 229 -26.92 -24.10 4.62
CA GLU A 229 -28.24 -24.33 5.19
C GLU A 229 -29.34 -23.89 4.22
N ALA A 230 -29.14 -22.77 3.51
CA ALA A 230 -30.09 -22.35 2.48
C ALA A 230 -30.20 -23.38 1.35
N VAL A 231 -29.06 -23.89 0.86
CA VAL A 231 -29.03 -24.94 -0.17
C VAL A 231 -29.76 -26.20 0.29
N MET A 232 -29.53 -26.63 1.53
CA MET A 232 -30.21 -27.79 2.11
C MET A 232 -31.73 -27.59 2.20
N ILE A 233 -32.19 -26.40 2.62
CA ILE A 233 -33.62 -26.08 2.67
C ILE A 233 -34.22 -26.10 1.26
N ILE A 234 -33.55 -25.51 0.28
CA ILE A 234 -34.00 -25.46 -1.11
C ILE A 234 -34.07 -26.86 -1.69
N ASN A 235 -33.00 -27.64 -1.63
CA ASN A 235 -32.98 -29.01 -2.17
C ASN A 235 -33.96 -29.92 -1.42
N GLY A 236 -34.08 -29.76 -0.10
CA GLY A 236 -35.08 -30.49 0.70
C GLY A 236 -36.52 -30.18 0.26
N ALA A 237 -36.82 -28.92 -0.08
CA ALA A 237 -38.12 -28.53 -0.64
C ALA A 237 -38.35 -29.10 -2.06
N LEU A 238 -37.29 -29.27 -2.85
CA LEU A 238 -37.38 -29.87 -4.18
C LEU A 238 -37.59 -31.39 -4.14
N GLU A 239 -36.99 -32.06 -3.14
CA GLU A 239 -37.11 -33.50 -2.90
C GLU A 239 -38.40 -33.90 -2.15
N SER A 240 -39.09 -32.95 -1.51
CA SER A 240 -40.31 -33.23 -0.75
C SER A 240 -41.55 -33.42 -1.63
N ASP A 241 -42.71 -33.61 -1.02
CA ASP A 241 -44.02 -33.69 -1.67
C ASP A 241 -44.68 -32.30 -1.88
N ILE A 242 -43.90 -31.21 -1.81
CA ILE A 242 -44.38 -29.86 -2.14
C ILE A 242 -44.86 -29.82 -3.60
N ASN A 243 -45.91 -29.05 -3.86
CA ASN A 243 -46.45 -28.91 -5.21
C ASN A 243 -45.40 -28.37 -6.22
N ASP A 244 -45.44 -28.89 -7.45
CA ASP A 244 -44.49 -28.55 -8.51
C ASP A 244 -44.42 -27.05 -8.82
N TYR A 245 -45.54 -26.33 -8.77
CA TYR A 245 -45.56 -24.87 -8.95
C TYR A 245 -44.68 -24.16 -7.91
N LEU A 246 -44.79 -24.55 -6.64
CA LEU A 246 -43.97 -23.97 -5.57
C LEU A 246 -42.52 -24.42 -5.70
N LYS A 247 -42.28 -25.68 -6.12
CA LYS A 247 -40.92 -26.17 -6.41
C LYS A 247 -40.24 -25.36 -7.51
N GLU A 248 -40.95 -24.92 -8.55
CA GLU A 248 -40.36 -24.02 -9.55
C GLU A 248 -39.82 -22.73 -8.94
N ARG A 249 -40.51 -22.19 -7.93
CA ARG A 249 -40.03 -21.00 -7.21
C ARG A 249 -38.78 -21.29 -6.39
N PHE A 250 -38.65 -22.48 -5.81
CA PHE A 250 -37.41 -22.94 -5.19
C PHE A 250 -36.28 -23.16 -6.23
N ARG A 251 -36.58 -23.65 -7.45
CA ARG A 251 -35.59 -23.75 -8.53
C ARG A 251 -35.08 -22.37 -8.97
N VAL A 252 -35.99 -21.40 -9.12
CA VAL A 252 -35.62 -20.00 -9.37
C VAL A 252 -34.74 -19.48 -8.23
N LEU A 253 -35.13 -19.72 -6.98
CA LEU A 253 -34.35 -19.29 -5.80
C LEU A 253 -32.93 -19.90 -5.79
N LYS A 254 -32.77 -21.18 -6.18
CA LYS A 254 -31.48 -21.89 -6.27
C LYS A 254 -30.47 -21.15 -7.16
N ASN A 255 -30.95 -20.47 -8.21
CA ASN A 255 -30.09 -19.71 -9.14
C ASN A 255 -29.43 -18.47 -8.51
N PHE A 256 -29.96 -17.99 -7.38
CA PHE A 256 -29.42 -16.85 -6.65
C PHE A 256 -28.44 -17.26 -5.54
N VAL A 257 -28.09 -18.55 -5.42
CA VAL A 257 -27.10 -19.02 -4.45
C VAL A 257 -25.70 -18.60 -4.89
N ILE A 258 -25.10 -17.69 -4.13
CA ILE A 258 -23.77 -17.14 -4.38
C ILE A 258 -22.76 -17.81 -3.43
N ALA A 259 -21.55 -18.05 -3.94
CA ALA A 259 -20.45 -18.53 -3.11
C ALA A 259 -20.13 -17.53 -1.98
N PRO A 260 -20.10 -17.97 -0.70
CA PRO A 260 -19.62 -17.12 0.37
C PRO A 260 -18.13 -16.76 0.15
N ASP A 261 -17.68 -15.66 0.75
CA ASP A 261 -16.25 -15.35 0.75
C ASP A 261 -15.47 -16.42 1.51
N TYR A 262 -14.36 -16.88 0.94
CA TYR A 262 -13.48 -17.90 1.49
C TYR A 262 -12.98 -17.59 2.90
N ASN A 263 -12.77 -16.31 3.24
CA ASN A 263 -12.32 -15.90 4.58
C ASN A 263 -13.46 -15.89 5.62
N ILE A 264 -14.71 -15.75 5.17
CA ILE A 264 -15.90 -15.67 6.02
C ILE A 264 -16.55 -17.06 6.18
N PHE A 265 -16.37 -17.93 5.19
CA PHE A 265 -16.91 -19.29 5.17
C PHE A 265 -16.21 -20.19 6.20
N LYS A 266 -16.87 -20.35 7.35
CA LYS A 266 -16.39 -21.18 8.47
C LYS A 266 -17.12 -22.52 8.61
N GLU A 267 -18.37 -22.59 8.14
CA GLU A 267 -19.26 -23.74 8.30
C GLU A 267 -19.16 -24.69 7.10
N SER A 268 -17.98 -25.27 6.91
CA SER A 268 -17.79 -26.32 5.90
C SER A 268 -18.30 -27.66 6.43
N PRO A 269 -19.20 -28.36 5.71
CA PRO A 269 -19.65 -29.69 6.10
C PRO A 269 -18.52 -30.71 5.89
N ASP A 270 -18.52 -31.77 6.69
CA ASP A 270 -17.56 -32.86 6.56
C ASP A 270 -17.89 -33.76 5.36
N TYR A 271 -16.86 -34.42 4.81
CA TYR A 271 -17.01 -35.32 3.67
C TYR A 271 -18.09 -36.39 3.90
N LEU A 272 -18.07 -37.05 5.06
CA LEU A 272 -19.01 -38.12 5.40
C LEU A 272 -20.45 -37.62 5.53
N THR A 273 -20.65 -36.35 5.89
CA THR A 273 -21.98 -35.74 5.97
C THR A 273 -22.52 -35.44 4.57
N VAL A 274 -21.65 -34.94 3.68
CA VAL A 274 -22.01 -34.67 2.28
C VAL A 274 -22.34 -35.95 1.54
N ILE A 275 -21.52 -37.01 1.64
CA ILE A 275 -21.77 -38.24 0.88
C ILE A 275 -23.08 -38.95 1.29
N LYS A 276 -23.43 -38.91 2.58
CA LYS A 276 -24.69 -39.49 3.08
C LYS A 276 -25.93 -38.74 2.56
N ASN A 277 -25.82 -37.44 2.30
CA ASN A 277 -26.93 -36.55 1.98
C ASN A 277 -26.66 -35.73 0.71
N TYR A 278 -26.00 -36.31 -0.29
CA TYR A 278 -25.40 -35.53 -1.39
C TYR A 278 -26.43 -34.71 -2.18
N ASN A 279 -27.65 -35.23 -2.37
CA ASN A 279 -28.77 -34.51 -3.01
C ASN A 279 -29.08 -33.18 -2.28
N LEU A 280 -29.01 -33.16 -0.94
CA LEU A 280 -29.31 -31.97 -0.16
C LEU A 280 -28.20 -30.92 -0.23
N TYR A 281 -26.95 -31.36 -0.42
CA TYR A 281 -25.79 -30.47 -0.52
C TYR A 281 -25.45 -30.04 -1.94
N GLU A 282 -26.18 -30.51 -2.96
CA GLU A 282 -25.93 -30.16 -4.36
C GLU A 282 -26.09 -28.65 -4.59
N GLY A 283 -25.03 -28.02 -5.07
CA GLY A 283 -24.93 -26.57 -5.23
C GLY A 283 -24.40 -25.82 -4.00
N GLY A 284 -24.14 -26.52 -2.89
CA GLY A 284 -23.50 -25.98 -1.68
C GLY A 284 -21.98 -25.86 -1.82
N PHE A 285 -21.33 -25.39 -0.77
CA PHE A 285 -19.90 -25.07 -0.76
C PHE A 285 -19.17 -25.85 0.33
N ILE A 286 -17.91 -26.19 0.06
CA ILE A 286 -17.03 -26.94 0.96
C ILE A 286 -15.66 -26.28 1.02
N LYS A 287 -14.97 -26.51 2.13
CA LYS A 287 -13.58 -26.16 2.36
C LYS A 287 -12.86 -27.38 2.93
N TRP A 288 -12.24 -28.18 2.06
CA TRP A 288 -11.62 -29.45 2.44
C TRP A 288 -10.12 -29.45 2.18
N LYS A 289 -9.39 -30.17 3.04
CA LYS A 289 -7.97 -30.46 2.82
C LYS A 289 -7.84 -31.77 2.06
N ALA A 290 -6.98 -31.78 1.06
CA ALA A 290 -6.84 -32.93 0.18
C ALA A 290 -5.43 -33.07 -0.40
N ASP A 291 -5.10 -34.29 -0.82
CA ASP A 291 -3.95 -34.55 -1.68
C ASP A 291 -4.38 -34.80 -3.12
N VAL A 292 -3.64 -34.24 -4.05
CA VAL A 292 -3.88 -34.44 -5.48
C VAL A 292 -3.29 -35.78 -5.91
N SER A 293 -4.12 -36.78 -6.13
CA SER A 293 -3.66 -38.12 -6.55
C SER A 293 -3.38 -38.24 -8.04
N GLY A 294 -4.13 -37.52 -8.88
CA GLY A 294 -4.02 -37.60 -10.33
C GLY A 294 -4.71 -36.45 -11.02
N ILE A 295 -4.26 -36.12 -12.23
CA ILE A 295 -4.81 -35.04 -13.04
C ILE A 295 -5.07 -35.58 -14.44
N SER A 296 -6.26 -35.33 -14.96
CA SER A 296 -6.67 -35.65 -16.31
C SER A 296 -7.32 -34.45 -16.98
N LYS A 297 -7.34 -34.43 -18.32
CA LYS A 297 -8.12 -33.44 -19.07
C LYS A 297 -9.56 -33.94 -19.21
N THR A 298 -10.52 -33.02 -19.19
CA THR A 298 -11.93 -33.31 -19.42
C THR A 298 -12.53 -32.24 -20.33
N ASN A 299 -13.67 -32.53 -20.95
CA ASN A 299 -14.42 -31.55 -21.72
C ASN A 299 -15.84 -31.50 -21.14
N ILE A 300 -16.26 -30.30 -20.72
CA ILE A 300 -17.59 -30.06 -20.16
C ILE A 300 -18.20 -28.93 -20.97
N ASP A 301 -19.34 -29.20 -21.60
CA ASP A 301 -20.08 -28.26 -22.45
C ASP A 301 -19.24 -27.66 -23.60
N GLY A 302 -18.33 -28.44 -24.17
CA GLY A 302 -17.44 -28.01 -25.24
C GLY A 302 -16.24 -27.18 -24.78
N VAL A 303 -16.14 -26.88 -23.49
CA VAL A 303 -15.02 -26.14 -22.89
C VAL A 303 -14.01 -27.11 -22.30
N PRO A 304 -12.72 -27.04 -22.72
CA PRO A 304 -11.70 -27.90 -22.18
C PRO A 304 -11.38 -27.48 -20.74
N LYS A 305 -11.56 -28.40 -19.79
CA LYS A 305 -11.29 -28.24 -18.36
C LYS A 305 -10.29 -29.30 -17.89
N ASN A 306 -9.73 -29.11 -16.72
CA ASN A 306 -8.95 -30.13 -16.05
C ASN A 306 -9.78 -30.78 -14.94
N LYS A 307 -9.51 -32.07 -14.69
CA LYS A 307 -10.11 -32.87 -13.62
C LYS A 307 -8.99 -33.39 -12.74
N ALA A 308 -9.03 -33.10 -11.44
CA ALA A 308 -8.08 -33.62 -10.47
C ALA A 308 -8.80 -34.57 -9.52
N ARG A 309 -8.23 -35.75 -9.31
CA ARG A 309 -8.72 -36.69 -8.29
C ARG A 309 -8.06 -36.38 -6.96
N LEU A 310 -8.88 -36.10 -5.96
CA LEU A 310 -8.50 -35.65 -4.64
C LEU A 310 -8.72 -36.76 -3.59
N LEU A 311 -7.76 -36.92 -2.70
CA LEU A 311 -7.88 -37.72 -1.49
C LEU A 311 -8.22 -36.79 -0.34
N ILE A 312 -9.44 -36.87 0.19
CA ILE A 312 -9.96 -35.93 1.19
C ILE A 312 -9.57 -36.38 2.59
N TYR A 313 -9.11 -35.45 3.41
CA TYR A 313 -8.79 -35.67 4.82
C TYR A 313 -9.94 -35.28 5.74
N ASP A 314 -10.05 -35.97 6.87
CA ASP A 314 -10.87 -35.50 8.00
C ASP A 314 -10.30 -34.20 8.61
N ASN A 315 -11.11 -33.49 9.40
CA ASN A 315 -10.74 -32.27 10.11
C ASN A 315 -9.46 -32.42 10.97
N ASN A 316 -9.16 -33.64 11.43
CA ASN A 316 -7.95 -33.98 12.20
C ASN A 316 -6.70 -34.27 11.34
N VAL A 317 -6.79 -34.14 10.01
CA VAL A 317 -5.67 -34.16 9.03
C VAL A 317 -4.87 -35.48 8.96
N LYS A 318 -5.23 -36.51 9.73
CA LYS A 318 -4.44 -37.76 9.82
C LYS A 318 -4.97 -38.92 8.96
N GLU A 319 -6.24 -38.91 8.59
CA GLU A 319 -6.88 -40.02 7.90
C GLU A 319 -7.60 -39.55 6.63
N ILE A 320 -7.47 -40.35 5.56
CA ILE A 320 -8.19 -40.14 4.30
C ILE A 320 -9.59 -40.70 4.48
N VAL A 321 -10.61 -39.85 4.35
CA VAL A 321 -12.02 -40.21 4.55
C VAL A 321 -12.77 -40.49 3.25
N GLY A 322 -12.19 -40.13 2.10
CA GLY A 322 -12.76 -40.48 0.82
C GLY A 322 -12.13 -39.77 -0.38
N VAL A 323 -12.85 -39.82 -1.50
CA VAL A 323 -12.38 -39.33 -2.80
C VAL A 323 -13.34 -38.29 -3.35
N ALA A 324 -12.78 -37.24 -3.94
CA ALA A 324 -13.52 -36.24 -4.71
C ALA A 324 -12.84 -35.98 -6.05
N ASP A 325 -13.63 -35.58 -7.02
CA ASP A 325 -13.18 -35.25 -8.36
C ASP A 325 -13.42 -33.75 -8.59
N LEU A 326 -12.33 -32.99 -8.65
CA LEU A 326 -12.32 -31.54 -8.78
C LEU A 326 -12.20 -31.12 -10.24
N ILE A 327 -13.19 -30.38 -10.72
CA ILE A 327 -13.19 -29.72 -12.03
C ILE A 327 -12.62 -28.31 -11.85
N TYR A 328 -11.64 -27.95 -12.69
CA TYR A 328 -10.98 -26.65 -12.62
C TYR A 328 -10.55 -26.13 -14.00
N SER A 329 -10.33 -24.81 -14.08
CA SER A 329 -9.87 -24.15 -15.30
C SER A 329 -8.44 -24.54 -15.67
N GLN A 330 -8.15 -24.64 -16.97
CA GLN A 330 -6.81 -24.99 -17.46
C GLN A 330 -5.70 -24.02 -17.05
N ASN A 331 -6.08 -22.79 -16.70
CA ASN A 331 -5.13 -21.74 -16.32
C ASN A 331 -4.60 -21.91 -14.88
N ILE A 332 -5.20 -22.82 -14.09
CA ILE A 332 -4.74 -23.12 -12.74
C ILE A 332 -3.74 -24.26 -12.83
N SER A 333 -2.49 -24.01 -12.43
CA SER A 333 -1.46 -25.03 -12.35
C SER A 333 -1.65 -25.85 -11.07
N LEU A 334 -1.81 -27.16 -11.21
CA LEU A 334 -1.92 -28.08 -10.09
C LEU A 334 -0.95 -29.24 -10.33
N GLU A 335 -0.25 -29.67 -9.28
CA GLU A 335 0.72 -30.76 -9.38
C GLU A 335 0.21 -32.00 -8.66
N THR A 336 0.52 -33.17 -9.21
CA THR A 336 0.29 -34.45 -8.52
C THR A 336 1.11 -34.52 -7.23
N LYS A 337 0.55 -35.13 -6.19
CA LYS A 337 1.10 -35.25 -4.83
C LYS A 337 1.21 -33.93 -4.07
N SER A 338 0.61 -32.85 -4.57
CA SER A 338 0.52 -31.60 -3.80
C SER A 338 -0.54 -31.72 -2.71
N HIS A 339 -0.22 -31.17 -1.52
CA HIS A 339 -1.17 -30.99 -0.43
C HIS A 339 -1.89 -29.64 -0.59
N ILE A 340 -3.21 -29.67 -0.63
CA ILE A 340 -4.02 -28.48 -0.92
C ILE A 340 -5.20 -28.34 0.04
N GLU A 341 -5.70 -27.12 0.16
CA GLU A 341 -7.03 -26.83 0.65
C GLU A 341 -7.88 -26.30 -0.50
N VAL A 342 -9.00 -26.97 -0.73
CA VAL A 342 -9.91 -26.70 -1.84
C VAL A 342 -11.16 -26.06 -1.28
N TYR A 343 -11.48 -24.89 -1.82
CA TYR A 343 -12.78 -24.26 -1.68
C TYR A 343 -13.54 -24.44 -2.99
N ALA A 344 -14.63 -25.19 -2.95
CA ALA A 344 -15.35 -25.61 -4.15
C ALA A 344 -16.87 -25.68 -3.93
N LYS A 345 -17.61 -25.64 -5.03
CA LYS A 345 -19.05 -25.90 -5.08
C LYS A 345 -19.27 -27.40 -5.32
N ILE A 346 -20.21 -28.01 -4.59
CA ILE A 346 -20.61 -29.40 -4.80
C ILE A 346 -21.52 -29.46 -6.02
N LEU A 347 -21.17 -30.29 -7.00
CA LEU A 347 -22.02 -30.54 -8.18
C LEU A 347 -22.89 -31.80 -8.03
N GLY A 348 -22.47 -32.73 -7.17
CA GLY A 348 -23.20 -33.98 -6.93
C GLY A 348 -22.26 -35.13 -6.59
N TYR A 349 -22.75 -36.35 -6.74
CA TYR A 349 -21.99 -37.58 -6.53
C TYR A 349 -22.03 -38.46 -7.77
N ASP A 350 -20.85 -38.86 -8.26
CA ASP A 350 -20.72 -39.77 -9.39
C ASP A 350 -20.62 -41.22 -8.90
N ASN A 351 -21.66 -42.00 -9.15
CA ASN A 351 -21.74 -43.40 -8.74
C ASN A 351 -20.71 -44.29 -9.44
N LEU A 352 -20.29 -43.96 -10.68
CA LEU A 352 -19.33 -44.75 -11.44
C LEU A 352 -17.92 -44.58 -10.87
N SER A 353 -17.53 -43.34 -10.61
CA SER A 353 -16.21 -43.02 -10.06
C SER A 353 -16.15 -43.08 -8.53
N ARG A 354 -17.30 -43.23 -7.86
CA ARG A 354 -17.48 -43.20 -6.40
C ARG A 354 -16.84 -41.97 -5.76
N ALA A 355 -17.08 -40.81 -6.36
CA ALA A 355 -16.45 -39.56 -5.97
C ALA A 355 -17.47 -38.42 -5.94
N VAL A 356 -17.28 -37.50 -4.99
CA VAL A 356 -18.01 -36.23 -4.97
C VAL A 356 -17.48 -35.36 -6.10
N LEU A 357 -18.36 -34.85 -6.95
CA LEU A 357 -18.01 -33.93 -8.03
C LEU A 357 -17.96 -32.50 -7.48
N LEU A 358 -16.85 -31.81 -7.71
CA LEU A 358 -16.59 -30.47 -7.20
C LEU A 358 -16.25 -29.51 -8.35
N ASP A 359 -16.77 -28.28 -8.29
CA ASP A 359 -16.39 -27.18 -9.18
C ASP A 359 -15.57 -26.13 -8.42
N THR A 360 -14.35 -25.88 -8.89
CA THR A 360 -13.36 -25.10 -8.17
C THR A 360 -13.74 -23.64 -8.06
N GLN A 361 -13.67 -23.10 -6.84
CA GLN A 361 -13.69 -21.65 -6.60
C GLN A 361 -12.28 -21.14 -6.29
N ILE A 362 -11.61 -21.74 -5.30
CA ILE A 362 -10.25 -21.35 -4.88
C ILE A 362 -9.45 -22.62 -4.50
N ILE A 363 -8.18 -22.65 -4.90
CA ILE A 363 -7.21 -23.66 -4.46
C ILE A 363 -6.10 -22.95 -3.69
N LYS A 364 -5.79 -23.46 -2.49
CA LYS A 364 -4.66 -22.99 -1.68
C LYS A 364 -3.66 -24.12 -1.50
N HIS A 365 -2.43 -23.92 -1.94
CA HIS A 365 -1.34 -24.84 -1.66
C HIS A 365 -0.96 -24.78 -0.19
N LEU A 366 -0.90 -25.93 0.45
CA LEU A 366 -0.44 -26.08 1.82
C LEU A 366 1.02 -26.56 1.81
N PRO A 367 1.82 -26.21 2.82
CA PRO A 367 3.13 -26.81 2.98
C PRO A 367 2.99 -28.33 3.05
N ASN A 368 3.90 -29.04 2.39
CA ASN A 368 3.94 -30.50 2.44
C ASN A 368 4.02 -30.98 3.90
N LYS A 369 3.27 -32.04 4.22
CA LYS A 369 3.24 -32.65 5.55
C LYS A 369 4.58 -33.21 5.99
#